data_AF-A0A2A1ZRZ3-F1
#
_entry.id   AF-A0A2A1ZRZ3-F1
#
_cell.length_a   1.000
_cell.length_b   1.000
_cell.length_c   1.000
_cell.angle_alpha   90.00
_cell.angle_beta   90.00
_cell.angle_gamma   90.00
#
_symmetry.space_group_name_H-M   'P 1'
#
loop_
_entity.id
_entity.type
_entity.pdbx_description
1 polymer ?
#
loop_
_entity_poly.entity_id
_entity_poly.type
_entity_poly.pdbx_seq_one_letter_code
_entity_poly.pdbx_strand_id
1 'polypeptide(L)' 'MYYLGVALIIVSIFYLYTILMKPPFIWRTKKVQIFLKMMGEKGFMILMIVWTILVFTGGYLLVINNPQ' A
#
# COMPACT_ATOMS: atom_id res chain seq x y z
N MET A 1 15.90 14.16 -0.17
CA MET A 1 15.22 12.90 0.26
C MET A 1 13.88 13.14 0.93
N TYR A 2 13.63 14.33 1.49
CA TYR A 2 12.33 14.71 2.05
C TYR A 2 11.13 14.54 1.09
N TYR A 3 11.25 15.02 -0.15
CA TYR A 3 10.19 14.87 -1.16
C TYR A 3 9.82 13.41 -1.48
N LEU A 4 10.77 12.47 -1.38
CA LEU A 4 10.51 11.04 -1.54
C LEU A 4 9.72 10.49 -0.36
N GLY A 5 10.03 10.92 0.87
CA GLY A 5 9.27 10.56 2.07
C GLY A 5 7.81 11.04 2.00
N VAL A 6 7.59 12.28 1.57
CA VAL A 6 6.23 12.82 1.34
C VAL A 6 5.49 12.03 0.25
N ALA A 7 6.16 11.71 -0.86
CA ALA A 7 5.57 10.88 -1.91
C ALA A 7 5.18 9.47 -1.39
N LEU A 8 6.00 8.85 -0.54
CA LEU A 8 5.68 7.56 0.08
C LEU A 8 4.45 7.63 1.00
N ILE A 9 4.29 8.73 1.73
CA ILE A 9 3.11 8.94 2.59
C ILE A 9 1.84 9.06 1.74
N ILE A 10 1.90 9.81 0.63
CA ILE A 10 0.76 9.91 -0.31
C ILE A 10 0.41 8.54 -0.90
N VAL A 11 1.43 7.76 -1.30
CA VAL A 11 1.24 6.40 -1.84
C VAL A 11 0.63 5.46 -0.79
N SER A 12 1.01 5.58 0.48
CA SER A 12 0.42 4.74 1.54
C SER A 12 -1.04 5.09 1.82
N ILE A 13 -1.44 6.36 1.71
CA ILE A 13 -2.87 6.76 1.73
C ILE A 13 -3.62 6.12 0.55
N PHE A 14 -3.01 6.11 -0.63
CA PHE A 14 -3.59 5.47 -1.81
C PHE A 14 -3.77 3.97 -1.61
N TYR A 15 -2.79 3.28 -1.00
CA TYR A 15 -2.92 1.87 -0.64
C TYR A 15 -4.06 1.61 0.35
N LEU A 16 -4.17 2.44 1.39
CA LEU A 16 -5.27 2.38 2.37
C LEU A 16 -6.64 2.53 1.69
N TYR A 17 -6.75 3.47 0.75
CA TYR A 17 -7.95 3.65 -0.06
C TYR A 17 -8.28 2.41 -0.92
N THR A 18 -7.27 1.80 -1.55
CA THR A 18 -7.49 0.57 -2.34
C THR A 18 -7.90 -0.64 -1.50
N ILE A 19 -7.51 -0.70 -0.22
CA ILE A 19 -7.95 -1.74 0.71
C ILE A 19 -9.40 -1.50 1.14
N LEU A 20 -9.76 -0.24 1.45
CA LEU A 20 -11.08 0.10 1.98
C LEU A 20 -12.18 0.01 0.91
N MET A 21 -11.95 0.63 -0.26
CA MET A 21 -12.95 0.70 -1.32
C MET A 21 -12.92 -0.48 -2.28
N LYS A 22 -11.87 -1.32 -2.23
CA LYS A 22 -11.64 -2.44 -3.17
C LYS A 22 -12.05 -2.09 -4.60
N PRO A 23 -11.52 -1.00 -5.19
CA PRO A 23 -12.03 -0.48 -6.44
C PRO A 23 -11.98 -1.58 -7.52
N PRO A 24 -13.11 -1.82 -8.22
CA PRO A 24 -13.25 -2.96 -9.11
C PRO A 24 -12.24 -2.91 -10.27
N PHE A 25 -11.75 -1.71 -10.61
CA PHE A 25 -10.73 -1.52 -11.64
C PHE A 25 -9.39 -2.17 -11.29
N ILE A 26 -9.00 -2.17 -10.01
CA ILE A 26 -7.74 -2.75 -9.54
C ILE A 26 -7.96 -4.22 -9.19
N TRP A 27 -9.07 -4.52 -8.51
CA TRP A 27 -9.40 -5.86 -8.03
C TRP A 27 -9.78 -6.84 -9.15
N ARG A 28 -10.30 -6.37 -10.28
CA ARG A 28 -10.65 -7.21 -11.44
C ARG A 28 -9.49 -7.42 -12.42
N THR A 29 -8.30 -6.88 -12.13
CA THR A 29 -7.13 -7.13 -12.99
C THR A 29 -6.65 -8.58 -12.88
N LYS A 30 -6.15 -9.15 -13.98
CA LYS A 30 -5.61 -10.52 -13.99
C LYS A 30 -4.55 -10.75 -12.90
N LYS A 31 -3.71 -9.75 -12.62
CA LYS A 31 -2.67 -9.84 -11.57
C LYS A 31 -3.28 -10.00 -10.18
N VAL A 32 -4.23 -9.16 -9.81
CA VAL A 32 -4.88 -9.24 -8.50
C VAL A 32 -5.70 -10.52 -8.38
N GLN A 33 -6.37 -10.97 -9.45
CA GLN A 33 -7.08 -12.25 -9.45
C GLN A 33 -6.15 -13.46 -9.25
N ILE A 34 -4.94 -13.46 -9.81
CA ILE A 34 -3.96 -14.54 -9.57
C ILE A 34 -3.54 -14.53 -8.09
N PHE A 35 -3.25 -13.37 -7.52
CA PHE A 35 -2.91 -13.25 -6.10
C PHE A 35 -4.07 -13.68 -5.19
N LEU A 36 -5.30 -13.28 -5.51
CA LEU A 36 -6.51 -13.71 -4.80
C LEU A 36 -6.73 -15.22 -4.91
N LYS A 37 -6.43 -15.83 -6.06
CA LYS A 37 -6.56 -17.28 -6.26
C LYS A 37 -5.48 -18.07 -5.53
N MET A 38 -4.27 -17.53 -5.39
CA MET A 38 -3.16 -18.17 -4.67
C MET A 38 -3.28 -18.04 -3.16
N MET A 39 -3.71 -16.87 -2.66
CA MET A 39 -3.63 -16.52 -1.23
C MET A 39 -5.01 -16.42 -0.56
N GLY A 40 -6.09 -16.42 -1.34
CA GLY A 40 -7.44 -16.13 -0.87
C GLY A 40 -7.69 -14.64 -0.64
N GLU A 41 -8.96 -14.24 -0.59
CA GLU A 41 -9.36 -12.84 -0.41
C GLU A 41 -8.84 -12.25 0.91
N LYS A 42 -8.92 -13.04 1.99
CA LYS A 42 -8.43 -12.65 3.31
C LYS A 42 -6.90 -12.54 3.35
N GLY A 43 -6.18 -13.46 2.68
CA GLY A 43 -4.72 -13.44 2.61
C GLY A 43 -4.19 -12.23 1.86
N PHE A 44 -4.80 -11.91 0.71
CA PHE A 44 -4.45 -10.71 -0.05
C PHE A 44 -4.73 -9.41 0.73
N MET A 45 -5.85 -9.35 1.48
CA MET A 45 -6.14 -8.21 2.35
C MET A 45 -5.09 -8.03 3.45
N ILE A 46 -4.71 -9.12 4.14
CA ILE A 46 -3.68 -9.07 5.18
C ILE A 46 -2.34 -8.60 4.60
N LEU A 47 -1.95 -9.13 3.43
CA LEU A 47 -0.71 -8.72 2.75
C LEU A 47 -0.72 -7.22 2.44
N MET A 48 -1.82 -6.70 1.89
CA MET A 48 -1.96 -5.28 1.59
C MET A 48 -1.92 -4.40 2.84
N ILE A 49 -2.53 -4.84 3.95
CA ILE A 49 -2.48 -4.14 5.24
C ILE A 49 -1.04 -4.09 5.77
N VAL A 50 -0.35 -5.23 5.82
CA VAL A 50 1.05 -5.32 6.25
C VAL A 50 1.95 -4.45 5.38
N TRP A 51 1.72 -4.47 4.05
CA TRP A 51 2.47 -3.65 3.10
C TRP A 51 2.23 -2.15 3.32
N THR A 52 0.98 -1.76 3.58
CA THR A 52 0.62 -0.37 3.87
C THR A 52 1.34 0.14 5.11
N ILE A 53 1.39 -0.67 6.18
CA ILE A 53 2.10 -0.33 7.42
C ILE A 53 3.60 -0.18 7.16
N LEU A 54 4.20 -1.09 6.38
CA LEU A 54 5.62 -1.04 5.99
C LEU A 54 5.95 0.23 5.18
N VAL A 55 5.13 0.57 4.19
CA VAL A 55 5.34 1.75 3.35
C VAL A 55 5.15 3.04 4.16
N PHE A 56 4.14 3.07 5.04
CA PHE A 56 3.87 4.20 5.91
C PHE A 56 5.02 4.44 6.90
N THR A 57 5.48 3.39 7.59
CA THR A 57 6.62 3.48 8.52
C THR A 57 7.92 3.84 7.81
N GLY A 58 8.19 3.26 6.64
CA GLY A 58 9.35 3.62 5.82
C GLY A 58 9.32 5.07 5.33
N GLY A 59 8.16 5.56 4.90
CA GLY A 59 7.95 6.96 4.53
C GLY A 59 8.17 7.91 5.71
N TYR A 60 7.59 7.59 6.87
CA TYR A 60 7.75 8.37 8.10
C TYR A 60 9.21 8.44 8.55
N LEU A 61 9.94 7.32 8.54
CA LEU A 61 11.36 7.26 8.86
C LEU A 61 12.22 8.06 7.88
N LEU A 62 11.85 8.11 6.60
CA LEU A 62 12.56 8.91 5.60
C LEU A 62 12.36 10.42 5.79
N VAL A 63 11.16 10.83 6.20
CA VAL A 63 10.83 12.24 6.50
C VAL A 63 11.57 12.71 7.76
N ILE A 64 11.56 11.93 8.84
CA ILE A 64 12.18 12.34 10.11
C ILE A 64 13.72 12.38 10.05
N ASN A 65 14.35 11.48 9.28
CA ASN A 65 15.81 11.45 9.14
C ASN A 65 16.36 12.48 8.13
N ASN A 66 15.50 13.18 7.40
CA ASN A 66 15.91 14.22 6.46
C ASN A 66 15.08 15.49 6.68
N PRO A 67 15.16 16.14 7.86
CA PRO A 67 14.51 17.43 8.06
C PRO A 67 15.06 18.44 7.04
N GLN A 68 14.16 19.26 6.46
CA GLN A 68 14.51 20.23 5.42
C GLN A 68 15.58 21.21 5.85
#